data_AF-A0A424SHG2-F1
#
_entry.id   AF-A0A424SHG2-F1
#
_cell.length_a   1.000
_cell.length_b   1.000
_cell.length_c   1.000
_cell.angle_alpha   90.00
_cell.angle_beta   90.00
_cell.angle_gamma   90.00
#
_symmetry.space_group_name_H-M   'P 1'
#
loop_
_entity.id
_entity.type
_entity.pdbx_description
1 polymer ?
#
loop_
_entity_poly.entity_id
_entity_poly.type
_entity_poly.pdbx_seq_one_letter_code
_entity_poly.pdbx_strand_id
1 'polypeptide(L)'
;MIKPHIFIFLLLFISNIFSQQEFNIKSLINVDGIYKKIGSMEPAAGLVFSRVKNKKMNMGRLINGKKQGYWIEIHRDERRLEETYKDGQLDGSVSLYYKNGQKEWRHTYNHGILDGPYTKWYKNGQRSVEGAFENGDAVGIWAWWNEQGKVIKKEIYKKGTRGYLMGYKKYISKYVISNP
;
A
#
# COMPACT_ATOMS: atom_id res chain seq x y z
N MET A 1 -15.56 -58.75 15.38
CA MET A 1 -14.44 -58.27 16.21
C MET A 1 -13.14 -58.40 15.43
N ILE A 2 -12.76 -57.37 14.67
CA ILE A 2 -11.39 -57.06 14.21
C ILE A 2 -11.32 -55.52 14.21
N LYS A 3 -10.30 -54.98 14.88
CA LYS A 3 -10.15 -53.56 15.24
C LYS A 3 -9.89 -52.66 14.02
N PRO A 4 -10.34 -51.39 14.03
CA PRO A 4 -10.03 -50.42 12.99
C PRO A 4 -8.81 -49.60 13.41
N HIS A 5 -7.62 -49.82 12.87
CA HIS A 5 -6.53 -48.84 12.93
C HIS A 5 -5.47 -49.20 11.89
N ILE A 6 -5.37 -48.37 10.85
CA ILE A 6 -4.17 -47.92 10.11
C ILE A 6 -4.71 -47.25 8.84
N PHE A 7 -5.26 -46.04 8.98
CA PHE A 7 -5.41 -45.10 7.87
C PHE A 7 -5.49 -43.65 8.38
N ILE A 8 -4.67 -43.33 9.39
CA ILE A 8 -4.46 -41.95 9.89
C ILE A 8 -2.95 -41.75 10.11
N PHE A 9 -2.14 -42.01 9.08
CA PHE A 9 -0.72 -41.65 9.11
C PHE A 9 -0.21 -41.02 7.80
N LEU A 10 -1.05 -40.85 6.78
CA LEU A 10 -0.69 -40.22 5.51
C LEU A 10 -1.27 -38.80 5.32
N LEU A 11 -1.80 -38.18 6.38
CA LEU A 11 -2.33 -36.80 6.36
C LEU A 11 -1.54 -35.82 7.24
N LEU A 12 -0.45 -36.26 7.88
CA LEU A 12 0.39 -35.42 8.74
C LEU A 12 1.73 -34.98 8.09
N PHE A 13 1.97 -35.34 6.83
CA PHE A 13 3.19 -34.94 6.09
C PHE A 13 3.02 -33.79 5.10
N ILE A 14 1.82 -33.20 4.96
CA ILE A 14 1.61 -32.04 4.06
C ILE A 14 1.67 -30.70 4.82
N SER A 15 1.71 -30.71 6.16
CA SER A 15 1.52 -29.48 6.93
C SER A 15 2.77 -28.64 7.20
N ASN A 16 3.97 -28.96 6.69
CA ASN A 16 5.18 -28.27 7.19
C ASN A 16 6.42 -28.09 6.30
N ILE A 17 6.37 -28.12 4.95
CA ILE A 17 7.56 -27.67 4.17
C ILE A 17 7.16 -26.98 2.86
N PHE A 18 6.62 -25.78 2.95
CA PHE A 18 6.96 -24.76 1.96
C PHE A 18 7.42 -23.54 2.76
N SER A 19 8.70 -23.53 3.14
CA SER A 19 9.31 -22.30 3.65
C SER A 19 9.07 -21.24 2.59
N GLN A 20 8.22 -20.25 2.91
CA GLN A 20 7.85 -19.22 1.95
C GLN A 20 9.15 -18.50 1.56
N GLN A 21 9.54 -18.57 0.29
CA GLN A 21 10.78 -17.96 -0.17
C GLN A 21 10.79 -16.49 0.23
N GLU A 22 11.91 -16.03 0.78
CA GLU A 22 12.07 -14.67 1.24
C GLU A 22 13.08 -13.92 0.38
N PHE A 23 12.75 -12.67 0.04
CA PHE A 23 13.58 -11.79 -0.77
C PHE A 23 13.89 -10.52 -0.01
N ASN A 24 15.18 -10.15 0.03
CA ASN A 24 15.53 -8.79 0.38
C ASN A 24 15.10 -7.89 -0.78
N ILE A 25 14.39 -6.79 -0.52
CA ILE A 25 13.98 -5.85 -1.57
C ILE A 25 15.16 -5.36 -2.43
N LYS A 26 16.37 -5.27 -1.85
CA LYS A 26 17.59 -4.87 -2.56
C LYS A 26 18.12 -5.92 -3.54
N SER A 27 17.65 -7.17 -3.47
CA SER A 27 18.02 -8.23 -4.43
C SER A 27 17.01 -8.36 -5.58
N LEU A 28 16.04 -7.44 -5.68
CA LEU A 28 15.02 -7.43 -6.71
C LEU A 28 15.16 -6.19 -7.59
N ILE A 29 14.72 -6.31 -8.85
CA ILE A 29 14.54 -5.21 -9.78
C ILE A 29 13.08 -5.20 -10.24
N ASN A 30 12.47 -4.01 -10.34
CA ASN A 30 11.14 -3.87 -10.93
C ASN A 30 11.30 -3.57 -12.42
N VAL A 31 10.70 -4.40 -13.27
CA VAL A 31 10.64 -4.23 -14.72
C VAL A 31 9.17 -4.25 -15.11
N ASP A 32 8.63 -3.11 -15.52
CA ASP A 32 7.22 -2.94 -15.92
C ASP A 32 6.21 -3.47 -14.89
N GLY A 33 6.42 -3.15 -13.61
CA GLY A 33 5.54 -3.59 -12.53
C GLY A 33 5.79 -5.03 -12.06
N ILE A 34 6.69 -5.77 -12.71
CA ILE A 34 7.08 -7.12 -12.33
C ILE A 34 8.42 -7.10 -11.60
N TYR A 35 8.41 -7.48 -10.34
CA TYR A 35 9.63 -7.69 -9.54
C TYR A 35 10.29 -9.01 -9.93
N LYS A 36 11.55 -8.92 -10.36
CA LYS A 36 12.42 -10.03 -10.76
C LYS A 36 13.65 -10.07 -9.88
N LYS A 37 14.24 -11.23 -9.66
CA LYS A 37 15.48 -11.34 -8.88
C LYS A 37 16.68 -10.85 -9.70
N ILE A 38 17.57 -10.08 -9.10
CA ILE A 38 18.78 -9.64 -9.80
C ILE A 38 19.64 -10.86 -10.16
N GLY A 39 20.03 -10.97 -11.43
CA GLY A 39 20.75 -12.12 -11.97
C GLY A 39 19.86 -13.28 -12.45
N SER A 40 18.53 -13.18 -12.31
CA SER A 40 17.58 -14.12 -12.92
C SER A 40 16.35 -13.37 -13.42
N MET A 41 16.03 -13.45 -14.70
CA MET A 41 14.85 -12.75 -15.25
C MET A 41 13.50 -13.33 -14.77
N GLU A 42 13.52 -14.31 -13.89
CA GLU A 42 12.37 -14.93 -13.25
C GLU A 42 11.64 -13.96 -12.30
N PRO A 43 10.30 -13.89 -12.38
CA PRO A 43 9.48 -13.15 -11.42
C PRO A 43 9.61 -13.70 -10.00
N ALA A 44 9.76 -12.81 -9.02
CA ALA A 44 9.87 -13.19 -7.63
C ALA A 44 8.50 -13.57 -7.04
N ALA A 45 8.42 -14.70 -6.33
CA ALA A 45 7.19 -15.14 -5.66
C ALA A 45 7.51 -15.55 -4.22
N GLY A 46 7.07 -14.75 -3.24
CA GLY A 46 7.46 -14.95 -1.84
C GLY A 46 7.32 -13.70 -0.98
N LEU A 47 7.79 -13.79 0.26
CA LEU A 47 7.82 -12.64 1.17
C LEU A 47 8.95 -11.70 0.78
N VAL A 48 8.71 -10.41 0.94
CA VAL A 48 9.71 -9.37 0.73
C VAL A 48 9.98 -8.69 2.05
N PHE A 49 11.26 -8.50 2.36
CA PHE A 49 11.70 -7.78 3.54
C PHE A 49 12.73 -6.71 3.18
N SER A 50 12.87 -5.72 4.05
CA SER A 50 13.98 -4.78 4.07
C SER A 50 14.76 -4.92 5.37
N ARG A 51 15.98 -4.37 5.39
CA ARG A 51 16.73 -4.17 6.64
C ARG A 51 16.81 -2.68 6.94
N VAL A 52 16.23 -2.28 8.07
CA VAL A 52 16.24 -0.90 8.57
C VAL A 52 16.96 -0.91 9.91
N LYS A 53 18.06 -0.14 10.04
CA LYS A 53 18.89 -0.12 11.26
C LYS A 53 19.24 -1.54 11.75
N ASN A 54 19.67 -2.42 10.83
CA ASN A 54 19.97 -3.85 11.04
C ASN A 54 18.79 -4.76 11.45
N LYS A 55 17.59 -4.22 11.67
CA LYS A 55 16.38 -5.01 11.92
C LYS A 55 15.73 -5.44 10.61
N LYS A 56 15.36 -6.72 10.50
CA LYS A 56 14.56 -7.25 9.39
C LYS A 56 13.11 -6.78 9.55
N MET A 57 12.58 -6.14 8.52
CA MET A 57 11.21 -5.63 8.46
C MET A 57 10.50 -6.26 7.28
N ASN A 58 9.44 -7.03 7.53
CA ASN A 58 8.62 -7.59 6.47
C ASN A 58 7.86 -6.46 5.79
N MET A 59 7.95 -6.41 4.46
CA MET A 59 7.30 -5.41 3.64
C MET A 59 5.97 -5.93 3.10
N GLY A 60 5.91 -7.15 2.58
CA GLY A 60 4.71 -7.71 1.98
C GLY A 60 5.01 -8.99 1.22
N ARG A 61 4.12 -9.38 0.30
CA ARG A 61 4.27 -10.59 -0.51
C ARG A 61 4.17 -10.28 -2.00
N LEU A 62 5.02 -10.94 -2.78
CA LEU A 62 4.93 -11.02 -4.23
C LEU A 62 4.30 -12.34 -4.68
N ILE A 63 3.47 -12.29 -5.72
CA ILE A 63 2.97 -13.44 -6.48
C ILE A 63 3.29 -13.16 -7.95
N ASN A 64 4.08 -14.03 -8.60
CA ASN A 64 4.53 -13.84 -9.98
C ASN A 64 5.14 -12.44 -10.24
N GLY A 65 5.95 -11.97 -9.30
CA GLY A 65 6.59 -10.66 -9.34
C GLY A 65 5.66 -9.48 -9.04
N LYS A 66 4.38 -9.70 -8.77
CA LYS A 66 3.41 -8.63 -8.50
C LYS A 66 3.13 -8.50 -7.00
N LYS A 67 3.03 -7.27 -6.49
CA LYS A 67 2.64 -7.01 -5.10
C LYS A 67 1.23 -7.53 -4.85
N GLN A 68 1.06 -8.24 -3.72
CA GLN A 68 -0.23 -8.75 -3.27
C GLN A 68 -0.49 -8.37 -1.81
N GLY A 69 -1.73 -7.97 -1.52
CA GLY A 69 -2.23 -7.68 -0.20
C GLY A 69 -1.57 -6.45 0.43
N TYR A 70 -1.39 -6.52 1.74
CA TYR A 70 -0.88 -5.42 2.54
C TYR A 70 0.64 -5.28 2.44
N TRP A 71 1.10 -4.05 2.23
CA TRP A 71 2.49 -3.69 2.09
C TRP A 71 2.88 -2.55 3.04
N ILE A 72 4.08 -2.62 3.61
CA ILE A 72 4.66 -1.62 4.50
C ILE A 72 6.02 -1.19 3.97
N GLU A 73 6.25 0.12 3.92
CA GLU A 73 7.56 0.72 3.68
C GLU A 73 7.88 1.73 4.79
N ILE A 74 9.15 1.76 5.22
CA ILE A 74 9.67 2.79 6.12
C ILE A 74 10.55 3.73 5.30
N HIS A 75 10.12 4.98 5.16
CA HIS A 75 10.87 6.02 4.48
C HIS A 75 12.12 6.42 5.28
N ARG A 76 13.06 7.12 4.62
CA ARG A 76 14.31 7.60 5.24
C ARG A 76 14.07 8.53 6.44
N ASP A 77 12.97 9.27 6.43
CA ASP A 77 12.55 10.18 7.50
C ASP A 77 11.70 9.50 8.59
N GLU A 78 11.73 8.16 8.63
CA GLU A 78 11.02 7.30 9.60
C GLU A 78 9.49 7.37 9.49
N ARG A 79 8.95 7.97 8.43
CA ARG A 79 7.53 7.82 8.09
C ARG A 79 7.25 6.41 7.59
N ARG A 80 6.07 5.92 7.92
CA ARG A 80 5.60 4.59 7.51
C ARG A 80 4.53 4.74 6.43
N LEU A 81 4.75 4.14 5.27
CA LEU A 81 3.75 4.01 4.22
C LEU A 81 3.15 2.62 4.30
N GLU A 82 1.82 2.56 4.25
CA GLU A 82 1.04 1.34 4.18
C GLU A 82 0.19 1.36 2.92
N GLU A 83 0.19 0.28 2.17
CA GLU A 83 -0.47 0.16 0.88
C GLU A 83 -1.17 -1.19 0.77
N THR A 84 -2.27 -1.25 0.01
CA THR A 84 -2.93 -2.51 -0.32
C THR A 84 -2.88 -2.72 -1.82
N TYR A 85 -2.46 -3.91 -2.23
CA TYR A 85 -2.30 -4.28 -3.63
C TYR A 85 -3.12 -5.51 -3.99
N LYS A 86 -3.56 -5.55 -5.25
CA LYS A 86 -4.10 -6.73 -5.91
C LYS A 86 -3.49 -6.80 -7.30
N ASP A 87 -2.86 -7.94 -7.61
CA ASP A 87 -2.22 -8.17 -8.91
C ASP A 87 -1.26 -7.05 -9.35
N GLY A 88 -0.53 -6.49 -8.37
CA GLY A 88 0.45 -5.42 -8.59
C GLY A 88 -0.13 -4.01 -8.68
N GLN A 89 -1.44 -3.85 -8.65
CA GLN A 89 -2.12 -2.55 -8.65
C GLN A 89 -2.59 -2.17 -7.25
N LEU A 90 -2.64 -0.88 -6.95
CA LEU A 90 -3.23 -0.41 -5.69
C LEU A 90 -4.73 -0.72 -5.68
N ASP A 91 -5.18 -1.45 -4.68
CA ASP A 91 -6.57 -1.87 -4.53
C ASP A 91 -6.88 -1.95 -3.03
N GLY A 92 -7.62 -0.97 -2.53
CA GLY A 92 -7.82 -0.73 -1.11
C GLY A 92 -7.08 0.51 -0.62
N SER A 93 -6.76 0.55 0.68
CA SER A 93 -6.28 1.78 1.30
C SER A 93 -4.78 1.99 1.15
N VAL A 94 -4.40 3.25 0.98
CA VAL A 94 -3.03 3.75 1.14
C VAL A 94 -3.01 4.78 2.26
N SER A 95 -2.08 4.63 3.20
CA SER A 95 -1.93 5.51 4.35
C SER A 95 -0.46 5.83 4.61
N LEU A 96 -0.15 7.10 4.82
CA LEU A 96 1.15 7.52 5.33
C LEU A 96 1.01 7.92 6.79
N TYR A 97 1.99 7.54 7.60
CA TYR A 97 2.08 7.86 9.02
C TYR A 97 3.33 8.70 9.26
N TYR A 98 3.18 9.72 10.10
CA TYR A 98 4.28 10.46 10.68
C TYR A 98 5.18 9.54 11.51
N LYS A 99 6.42 10.00 11.78
CA LYS A 99 7.37 9.31 12.68
C LYS A 99 6.78 9.01 14.06
N ASN A 100 5.85 9.83 14.56
CA ASN A 100 5.18 9.61 15.85
C ASN A 100 4.05 8.55 15.79
N GLY A 101 3.86 7.88 14.65
CA GLY A 101 2.83 6.86 14.46
C GLY A 101 1.44 7.40 14.18
N GLN A 102 1.24 8.72 14.20
CA GLN A 102 -0.03 9.32 13.80
C GLN A 102 -0.16 9.33 12.27
N LYS A 103 -1.38 9.19 11.77
CA LYS A 103 -1.65 9.21 10.34
C LYS A 103 -1.41 10.61 9.79
N GLU A 104 -0.64 10.73 8.72
CA GLU A 104 -0.44 11.96 7.96
C GLU A 104 -1.55 12.12 6.93
N TRP A 105 -1.83 11.08 6.16
CA TRP A 105 -2.97 11.04 5.23
C TRP A 105 -3.39 9.60 4.92
N ARG A 106 -4.60 9.46 4.38
CA ARG A 106 -5.16 8.22 3.85
C ARG A 106 -6.06 8.50 2.66
N HIS A 107 -6.00 7.59 1.69
CA HIS A 107 -6.97 7.49 0.61
C HIS A 107 -7.21 6.02 0.23
N THR A 108 -8.14 5.80 -0.68
CA THR A 108 -8.54 4.49 -1.17
C THR A 108 -8.39 4.42 -2.69
N TYR A 109 -7.95 3.28 -3.19
CA TYR A 109 -7.91 2.96 -4.60
C TYR A 109 -8.84 1.80 -4.91
N ASN A 110 -9.35 1.81 -6.14
CA ASN A 110 -10.07 0.72 -6.76
C ASN A 110 -9.37 0.43 -8.09
N HIS A 111 -8.69 -0.72 -8.20
CA HIS A 111 -7.93 -1.12 -9.39
C HIS A 111 -7.01 -0.01 -9.96
N GLY A 112 -6.19 0.58 -9.09
CA GLY A 112 -5.23 1.64 -9.44
C GLY A 112 -5.82 3.05 -9.58
N ILE A 113 -7.14 3.19 -9.51
CA ILE A 113 -7.84 4.48 -9.63
C ILE A 113 -8.22 4.98 -8.24
N LEU A 114 -7.93 6.25 -7.96
CA LEU A 114 -8.27 6.87 -6.68
C LEU A 114 -9.79 6.99 -6.56
N ASP A 115 -10.36 6.29 -5.58
CA ASP A 115 -11.81 6.14 -5.46
C ASP A 115 -12.21 5.94 -4.00
N GLY A 116 -13.09 6.81 -3.49
CA GLY A 116 -13.53 6.83 -2.11
C GLY A 116 -12.93 7.95 -1.26
N PRO A 117 -12.93 7.79 0.08
CA PRO A 117 -12.65 8.88 1.01
C PRO A 117 -11.16 9.28 1.02
N TYR A 118 -10.94 10.58 1.20
CA TYR A 118 -9.64 11.19 1.43
C TYR A 118 -9.62 11.89 2.79
N THR A 119 -8.56 11.70 3.56
CA THR A 119 -8.35 12.46 4.79
C THR A 119 -6.87 12.72 5.01
N LYS A 120 -6.56 13.93 5.50
CA LYS A 120 -5.24 14.36 5.94
C LYS A 120 -5.35 14.86 7.37
N TRP A 121 -4.32 14.63 8.16
CA TRP A 121 -4.24 15.09 9.53
C TRP A 121 -2.95 15.90 9.76
N TYR A 122 -2.97 16.74 10.76
CA TYR A 122 -1.79 17.36 11.35
C TYR A 122 -1.06 16.38 12.26
N LYS A 123 0.17 16.70 12.65
CA LYS A 123 0.98 15.89 13.58
C LYS A 123 0.38 15.73 14.98
N ASN A 124 -0.60 16.56 15.33
CA ASN A 124 -1.36 16.50 16.58
C ASN A 124 -2.62 15.62 16.48
N GLY A 125 -2.89 15.04 15.30
CA GLY A 125 -4.00 14.10 15.07
C GLY A 125 -5.29 14.78 14.67
N GLN A 126 -5.33 16.11 14.63
CA GLN A 126 -6.49 16.84 14.12
C GLN A 126 -6.54 16.77 12.60
N ARG A 127 -7.76 16.67 12.04
CA ARG A 127 -7.95 16.71 10.59
C ARG A 127 -7.45 18.05 10.06
N SER A 128 -6.73 18.02 8.94
CA SER A 128 -6.35 19.20 8.17
C SER A 128 -7.16 19.31 6.90
N VAL A 129 -7.50 18.16 6.27
CA VAL A 129 -8.26 18.09 5.02
C VAL A 129 -9.13 16.84 5.01
N GLU A 130 -10.30 16.93 4.42
CA GLU A 130 -11.21 15.80 4.18
C GLU A 130 -11.99 16.04 2.89
N GLY A 131 -12.25 14.97 2.17
CA GLY A 131 -13.02 14.98 0.93
C GLY A 131 -13.17 13.57 0.37
N ALA A 132 -13.57 13.47 -0.88
CA ALA A 132 -13.69 12.20 -1.57
C ALA A 132 -13.25 12.32 -3.03
N PHE A 133 -12.87 11.19 -3.58
CA PHE A 133 -12.64 10.98 -5.00
C PHE A 133 -13.64 9.97 -5.55
N GLU A 134 -13.99 10.13 -6.82
CA GLU A 134 -14.75 9.15 -7.59
C GLU A 134 -14.07 9.02 -8.95
N ASN A 135 -13.60 7.83 -9.29
CA ASN A 135 -12.88 7.55 -10.55
C ASN A 135 -11.71 8.51 -10.83
N GLY A 136 -10.97 8.91 -9.79
CA GLY A 136 -9.84 9.83 -9.89
C GLY A 136 -10.19 11.32 -9.80
N ASP A 137 -11.47 11.68 -9.90
CA ASP A 137 -11.92 13.06 -9.80
C ASP A 137 -12.33 13.41 -8.37
N ALA A 138 -11.95 14.59 -7.88
CA ALA A 138 -12.43 15.10 -6.61
C ALA A 138 -13.94 15.38 -6.69
N VAL A 139 -14.70 14.91 -5.71
CA VAL A 139 -16.15 15.08 -5.66
C VAL A 139 -16.64 15.48 -4.27
N GLY A 140 -17.82 16.10 -4.23
CA GLY A 140 -18.50 16.43 -2.99
C GLY A 140 -17.88 17.61 -2.25
N ILE A 141 -18.13 17.67 -0.94
CA ILE A 141 -17.63 18.74 -0.09
C ILE A 141 -16.20 18.42 0.33
N TRP A 142 -15.29 19.32 0.00
CA TRP A 142 -13.96 19.35 0.57
C TRP A 142 -13.90 20.37 1.69
N ALA A 143 -13.29 20.00 2.79
CA ALA A 143 -13.15 20.86 3.96
C ALA A 143 -11.69 20.89 4.41
N TRP A 144 -11.27 22.08 4.86
CA TRP A 144 -9.96 22.32 5.42
C TRP A 144 -10.12 22.91 6.81
N TRP A 145 -9.28 22.46 7.72
CA TRP A 145 -9.22 22.93 9.10
C TRP A 145 -7.81 23.44 9.41
N ASN A 146 -7.68 24.32 10.39
CA ASN A 146 -6.39 24.67 10.98
C ASN A 146 -6.00 23.66 12.09
N GLU A 147 -4.82 23.85 12.69
CA GLU A 147 -4.29 22.97 13.74
C GLU A 147 -5.08 22.98 15.07
N GLN A 148 -6.06 23.88 15.20
CA GLN A 148 -7.00 23.96 16.33
C GLN A 148 -8.36 23.33 16.00
N GLY A 149 -8.53 22.78 14.79
CA GLY A 149 -9.74 22.08 14.38
C GLY A 149 -10.86 23.03 13.96
N LYS A 150 -10.54 24.30 13.73
CA LYS A 150 -11.48 25.27 13.16
C LYS A 150 -11.48 25.14 11.65
N VAL A 151 -12.67 25.02 11.05
CA VAL A 151 -12.83 25.06 9.60
C VAL A 151 -12.34 26.40 9.08
N ILE A 152 -11.40 26.36 8.13
CA ILE A 152 -10.88 27.55 7.44
C ILE A 152 -11.43 27.69 6.03
N LYS A 153 -11.88 26.59 5.42
CA LYS A 153 -12.38 26.57 4.04
C LYS A 153 -13.32 25.40 3.81
N LYS A 154 -14.34 25.60 2.96
CA LYS A 154 -15.13 24.53 2.35
C LYS A 154 -15.34 24.84 0.88
N GLU A 155 -15.27 23.82 0.03
CA GLU A 155 -15.53 23.91 -1.41
C GLU A 155 -16.34 22.71 -1.87
N ILE A 156 -17.13 22.87 -2.93
CA ILE A 156 -17.91 21.79 -3.53
C ILE A 156 -17.31 21.49 -4.90
N TYR A 157 -16.92 20.23 -5.11
CA TYR A 157 -16.41 19.73 -6.38
C TYR A 157 -17.47 18.86 -7.04
N LYS A 158 -17.74 19.12 -8.32
CA LYS A 158 -18.62 18.29 -9.14
C LYS A 158 -17.79 17.30 -9.94
N LYS A 159 -18.33 16.11 -10.19
CA LYS A 159 -17.68 15.11 -11.05
C LYS A 159 -17.32 15.73 -12.41
N GLY A 160 -16.12 15.45 -12.90
CA GLY A 160 -15.61 16.01 -14.16
C GLY A 160 -15.09 17.45 -14.10
N THR A 161 -15.24 18.19 -12.98
CA THR A 161 -14.38 19.36 -12.77
C THR A 161 -13.00 18.87 -12.38
N ARG A 162 -12.01 19.01 -13.28
CA ARG A 162 -10.59 18.81 -12.95
C ARG A 162 -10.17 19.84 -11.91
N GLY A 163 -10.49 19.58 -10.65
CA GLY A 163 -9.97 20.28 -9.50
C GLY A 163 -8.50 19.93 -9.38
N TYR A 164 -7.64 20.74 -9.98
CA TYR A 164 -6.19 20.66 -9.81
C TYR A 164 -5.85 20.98 -8.36
N LEU A 165 -5.93 19.98 -7.50
CA LEU A 165 -5.32 20.07 -6.19
C LEU A 165 -3.80 19.95 -6.40
N MET A 166 -3.15 21.09 -6.65
CA MET A 166 -1.77 21.24 -7.14
C MET A 166 -0.68 20.63 -6.22
N GLY A 167 -1.04 20.19 -5.01
CA GLY A 167 -0.11 19.57 -4.05
C GLY A 167 -0.05 18.03 -4.07
N TYR A 168 -0.96 17.35 -4.77
CA TYR A 168 -1.15 15.90 -4.59
C TYR A 168 -0.43 15.05 -5.64
N LYS A 169 0.02 15.65 -6.76
CA LYS A 169 0.82 14.95 -7.79
C LYS A 169 2.20 14.50 -7.33
N LYS A 170 2.75 14.99 -6.21
CA LYS A 170 4.10 14.59 -5.78
C LYS A 170 4.21 13.10 -5.40
N TYR A 171 3.09 12.46 -5.06
CA TYR A 171 3.02 11.00 -4.86
C TYR A 171 2.36 10.25 -6.01
N ILE A 172 1.41 10.87 -6.73
CA ILE A 172 0.82 10.27 -7.94
C ILE A 172 1.87 10.13 -9.06
N SER A 173 2.77 11.10 -9.22
CA SER A 173 3.78 11.09 -10.30
C SER A 173 4.92 10.09 -10.11
N LYS A 174 5.12 9.55 -8.90
CA LYS A 174 6.14 8.51 -8.68
C LYS A 174 5.70 7.12 -9.16
N TYR A 175 4.40 6.94 -9.45
CA TYR A 175 3.82 5.66 -9.85
C TYR A 175 2.93 5.73 -11.11
N VAL A 176 2.71 6.93 -11.69
CA VAL A 176 1.87 7.12 -12.89
C VAL A 176 2.68 7.60 -14.11
N ILE A 177 3.99 7.78 -14.01
CA ILE A 177 4.84 8.04 -15.19
C ILE A 177 6.03 7.07 -15.18
N SER A 178 5.75 5.83 -15.57
CA SER A 178 6.63 5.08 -16.46
C SER A 178 5.86 4.80 -17.75
N ASN A 179 5.75 5.83 -18.58
CA ASN A 179 5.85 5.76 -20.05
C ASN A 179 5.61 7.16 -20.64
N PRO A 180 6.28 7.54 -21.75
CA PRO A 180 7.27 6.78 -22.52
C PRO A 180 8.73 7.04 -22.09
#